data_AF-A0A2K1P5A1-F1
#
_entry.id   AF-A0A2K1P5A1-F1
#
_cell.length_a   1.000
_cell.length_b   1.000
_cell.length_c   1.000
_cell.angle_alpha   90.00
_cell.angle_beta   90.00
_cell.angle_gamma   90.00
#
_symmetry.space_group_name_H-M   'P 1'
#
loop_
_entity.id
_entity.type
_entity.pdbx_description
1 polymer ?
#
loop_
_entity_poly.entity_id
_entity_poly.type
_entity_poly.pdbx_seq_one_letter_code
_entity_poly.pdbx_strand_id
1 'polypeptide(L)'
;MNTPNIPIEEIISKINKTEEILDGSLKNNDFETFSKTLEERFELLKQLEPFRTEITVKNIIENILKKDSERSKSIEKKMRKIKDDQFNVQVSKKAMKKGYLKIEESMSRHKINKSG
;
A
#
# COMPACT_ATOMS: atom_id res chain seq x y z
N MET A 1 -1.39 40.15 0.18
CA MET A 1 -1.06 39.06 1.13
C MET A 1 0.30 38.52 0.73
N ASN A 2 1.32 38.70 1.56
CA ASN A 2 2.67 38.20 1.30
C ASN A 2 2.68 36.69 1.50
N THR A 3 2.66 35.91 0.42
CA THR A 3 3.10 34.52 0.47
C THR A 3 4.57 34.53 0.90
N PRO A 4 4.95 33.84 1.99
CA PRO A 4 6.37 33.67 2.30
C PRO A 4 7.01 32.99 1.09
N ASN A 5 8.00 33.64 0.50
CA ASN A 5 8.76 33.10 -0.62
C ASN A 5 9.65 31.98 -0.04
N ILE A 6 9.09 30.78 0.11
CA ILE A 6 9.85 29.61 0.56
C ILE A 6 10.90 29.35 -0.53
N PRO A 7 12.20 29.31 -0.19
CA PRO A 7 13.25 29.04 -1.16
C PRO A 7 12.99 27.71 -1.88
N ILE A 8 13.22 27.67 -3.19
CA ILE A 8 13.04 26.46 -4.00
C ILE A 8 13.82 25.27 -3.43
N GLU A 9 15.00 25.52 -2.85
CA GLU A 9 15.83 24.51 -2.20
C GLU A 9 15.13 23.87 -1.00
N GLU A 10 14.34 24.63 -0.24
CA GLU A 10 13.59 24.12 0.90
C GLU A 10 12.42 23.23 0.45
N ILE A 11 11.74 23.61 -0.63
CA ILE A 11 10.68 22.79 -1.24
C ILE A 11 11.28 21.46 -1.74
N ILE A 12 12.40 21.53 -2.44
CA ILE A 12 13.12 20.35 -2.94
C ILE A 12 13.57 19.45 -1.78
N SER A 13 14.11 20.03 -0.69
CA SER A 13 14.50 19.26 0.49
C SER A 13 13.32 18.53 1.12
N LYS A 14 12.16 19.19 1.23
CA LYS A 14 10.93 18.56 1.72
C LYS A 14 10.48 17.42 0.82
N ILE A 15 10.47 17.63 -0.49
CA ILE A 15 10.12 16.59 -1.48
C ILE A 15 11.03 15.37 -1.33
N ASN A 16 12.34 15.57 -1.21
CA ASN A 16 13.28 14.45 -1.05
C ASN A 16 13.00 13.63 0.22
N LYS A 17 12.70 14.30 1.35
CA LYS A 17 12.30 13.62 2.58
C LYS A 17 10.99 12.85 2.40
N THR A 18 10.00 13.46 1.75
CA THR A 18 8.72 12.82 1.43
C THR A 18 8.94 11.56 0.56
N GLU A 19 9.83 11.61 -0.42
CA GLU A 19 10.19 10.47 -1.26
C GLU A 19 10.87 9.34 -0.47
N GLU A 20 11.74 9.66 0.49
CA GLU A 20 12.33 8.68 1.42
C GLU A 20 11.28 8.02 2.31
N ILE A 21 10.31 8.80 2.81
CA ILE A 21 9.20 8.28 3.62
C ILE A 21 8.31 7.35 2.78
N LEU A 22 8.03 7.69 1.52
CA LEU A 22 7.27 6.82 0.60
C LEU A 22 8.01 5.50 0.37
N ASP A 23 9.32 5.54 0.12
CA ASP A 23 10.13 4.34 -0.08
C ASP A 23 10.17 3.47 1.19
N GLY A 24 10.34 4.09 2.36
CA GLY A 24 10.36 3.43 3.66
C GLY A 24 9.01 2.79 4.03
N SER A 25 7.92 3.55 3.93
CA SER A 25 6.56 3.08 4.22
C SER A 25 6.15 1.94 3.28
N LEU A 26 6.47 2.05 1.99
CA LEU A 26 6.21 0.97 1.04
C LEU A 26 7.02 -0.28 1.40
N LYS A 27 8.31 -0.16 1.76
CA LYS A 27 9.14 -1.31 2.19
C LYS A 27 8.55 -2.00 3.42
N ASN A 28 8.06 -1.22 4.38
CA ASN A 28 7.51 -1.70 5.64
C ASN A 28 6.04 -2.17 5.55
N ASN A 29 5.40 -2.05 4.38
CA ASN A 29 3.96 -2.30 4.18
C ASN A 29 3.05 -1.36 5.01
N ASP A 30 3.56 -0.18 5.37
CA ASP A 30 2.78 0.85 6.05
C ASP A 30 2.02 1.68 5.02
N PHE A 31 0.92 1.11 4.52
CA PHE A 31 0.10 1.75 3.48
C PHE A 31 -0.69 2.96 3.98
N GLU A 32 -0.93 3.07 5.29
CA GLU A 32 -1.61 4.22 5.88
C GLU A 32 -0.72 5.46 5.79
N THR A 33 0.53 5.34 6.27
CA THR A 33 1.52 6.42 6.13
C THR A 33 1.78 6.71 4.66
N PHE A 34 1.96 5.68 3.82
CA PHE A 34 2.17 5.86 2.38
C PHE A 34 1.08 6.71 1.73
N SER A 35 -0.20 6.44 2.04
CA SER A 35 -1.33 7.19 1.48
C SER A 35 -1.31 8.66 1.91
N LYS A 36 -1.09 8.94 3.21
CA LYS A 36 -1.03 10.31 3.73
C LYS A 36 0.14 11.09 3.11
N THR A 37 1.30 10.44 3.01
CA THR A 37 2.51 11.05 2.43
C THR A 37 2.34 11.39 0.94
N LEU A 38 1.52 10.65 0.17
CA LEU A 38 1.22 11.01 -1.22
C LEU A 38 0.45 12.33 -1.33
N GLU A 39 -0.46 12.61 -0.39
CA GLU A 39 -1.21 13.87 -0.34
C GLU A 39 -0.28 15.05 -0.03
N GLU A 40 0.59 14.88 0.98
CA GLU A 40 1.62 15.87 1.30
C GLU A 40 2.55 16.14 0.12
N ARG A 41 2.97 15.08 -0.59
CA ARG A 41 3.78 15.20 -1.80
C ARG A 41 3.09 16.04 -2.87
N PHE A 42 1.80 15.82 -3.09
CA PHE A 42 1.04 16.55 -4.10
C PHE A 42 1.04 18.07 -3.83
N GLU A 43 0.84 18.47 -2.58
CA GLU A 43 0.88 19.89 -2.20
C GLU A 43 2.28 20.50 -2.33
N LEU A 44 3.35 19.74 -2.09
CA LEU A 44 4.71 20.20 -2.33
C LEU A 44 5.01 20.35 -3.83
N LEU A 45 4.53 19.43 -4.66
CA LEU A 45 4.73 19.49 -6.11
C LEU A 45 4.02 20.68 -6.75
N LYS A 46 2.84 21.07 -6.25
CA LYS A 46 2.16 22.30 -6.70
C LYS A 46 3.01 23.55 -6.46
N GLN A 47 3.75 23.60 -5.36
CA GLN A 47 4.62 24.74 -5.05
C GLN A 47 5.81 24.86 -6.01
N LEU A 48 6.15 23.80 -6.74
CA LEU A 48 7.18 23.84 -7.79
C LEU A 48 6.68 24.37 -9.13
N GLU A 49 5.37 24.54 -9.33
CA GLU A 49 4.79 24.95 -10.60
C GLU A 49 5.33 26.29 -11.15
N PRO A 50 5.57 27.34 -10.32
CA PRO A 50 6.21 28.57 -10.77
C PRO A 50 7.62 28.37 -11.35
N PHE A 51 8.31 27.31 -10.92
CA PHE A 51 9.70 26.99 -11.28
C PHE A 51 9.80 25.91 -12.37
N ARG A 52 8.70 25.60 -13.08
CA ARG A 52 8.62 24.50 -14.06
C ARG A 52 9.65 24.55 -15.19
N THR A 53 10.20 25.73 -15.50
CA THR A 53 11.21 25.90 -16.55
C THR A 53 12.64 25.64 -16.05
N GLU A 54 12.84 25.55 -14.74
CA GLU A 54 14.14 25.25 -14.18
C GLU A 54 14.54 23.79 -14.43
N ILE A 55 15.76 23.60 -14.91
CA ILE A 55 16.31 22.28 -15.22
C ILE A 55 16.34 21.40 -13.96
N THR A 56 16.69 21.97 -12.81
CA THR A 56 16.73 21.27 -11.52
C THR A 56 15.37 20.68 -11.17
N VAL A 57 14.30 21.47 -11.31
CA VAL A 57 12.92 21.03 -11.06
C VAL A 57 12.54 19.91 -12.03
N LYS A 58 12.83 20.08 -13.32
CA LYS A 58 12.55 19.07 -14.34
C LYS A 58 13.21 17.73 -14.01
N ASN A 59 14.49 17.74 -13.62
CA ASN A 59 15.23 16.53 -13.26
C ASN A 59 14.62 15.83 -12.04
N ILE A 60 14.14 16.59 -11.05
CA ILE A 60 13.48 16.03 -9.87
C ILE A 60 12.17 15.36 -10.26
N ILE A 61 11.33 16.01 -11.07
CA ILE A 61 10.06 15.44 -11.54
C ILE A 61 10.30 14.16 -12.34
N GLU A 62 11.28 14.14 -13.24
CA GLU A 62 11.64 12.95 -14.00
C GLU A 62 12.07 11.79 -13.08
N ASN A 63 12.86 12.08 -12.04
CA ASN A 63 13.25 11.08 -11.05
C ASN A 63 12.05 10.54 -10.26
N ILE A 64 11.14 11.42 -9.83
CA ILE A 64 9.91 11.02 -9.12
C ILE A 64 9.04 10.12 -10.00
N LEU A 65 8.84 10.48 -11.28
CA LEU A 65 8.06 9.67 -12.22
C LEU A 65 8.66 8.27 -12.40
N LYS A 66 9.99 8.18 -12.49
CA LYS A 66 10.69 6.89 -12.56
C LYS A 66 10.43 6.06 -11.29
N LYS A 67 10.63 6.65 -10.11
CA LYS A 67 10.37 5.99 -8.83
C LYS A 67 8.92 5.55 -8.69
N ASP A 68 7.96 6.36 -9.10
CA ASP A 68 6.54 6.02 -9.04
C ASP A 68 6.18 4.84 -9.93
N SER A 69 6.79 4.74 -11.12
CA SER A 69 6.66 3.55 -11.98
C SER A 69 7.15 2.29 -11.27
N GLU A 70 8.28 2.38 -10.56
CA GLU A 70 8.85 1.26 -9.79
C GLU A 70 7.97 0.90 -8.58
N ARG A 71 7.49 1.90 -7.83
CA ARG A 71 6.56 1.74 -6.71
C ARG A 71 5.26 1.08 -7.15
N SER A 72 4.66 1.51 -8.27
CA SER A 72 3.43 0.92 -8.81
C SER A 72 3.59 -0.58 -9.08
N LYS A 73 4.68 -0.98 -9.75
CA LYS A 73 4.99 -2.40 -10.00
C LYS A 73 5.13 -3.20 -8.69
N SER A 74 5.79 -2.61 -7.69
CA SER A 74 5.93 -3.22 -6.36
C SER A 74 4.59 -3.40 -5.66
N ILE A 75 3.75 -2.37 -5.67
CA ILE A 75 2.40 -2.38 -5.09
C ILE A 75 1.53 -3.44 -5.78
N GLU A 76 1.51 -3.49 -7.10
CA GLU A 76 0.76 -4.51 -7.85
C GLU A 76 1.18 -5.94 -7.50
N LYS A 77 2.48 -6.17 -7.31
CA LYS A 77 2.99 -7.48 -6.89
C LYS A 77 2.51 -7.83 -5.48
N LYS A 78 2.54 -6.86 -4.55
CA LYS A 78 2.04 -7.03 -3.18
C LYS A 78 0.53 -7.30 -3.16
N MET A 79 -0.25 -6.57 -3.95
CA MET A 79 -1.70 -6.76 -4.05
C MET A 79 -2.05 -8.16 -4.59
N ARG A 80 -1.32 -8.64 -5.60
CA ARG A 80 -1.52 -10.02 -6.11
C ARG A 80 -1.31 -11.04 -5.00
N LYS A 81 -0.21 -10.93 -4.25
CA LYS A 81 0.07 -11.82 -3.12
C LYS A 81 -1.05 -11.79 -2.07
N ILE A 82 -1.53 -10.60 -1.70
CA ILE A 82 -2.64 -10.47 -0.72
C ILE A 82 -3.91 -11.17 -1.22
N LYS A 83 -4.24 -11.05 -2.51
CA LYS A 83 -5.40 -11.73 -3.11
C LYS A 83 -5.25 -13.25 -3.06
N ASP A 84 -4.06 -13.76 -3.38
CA ASP A 84 -3.77 -15.20 -3.32
C ASP A 84 -3.87 -15.72 -1.89
N ASP A 85 -3.30 -14.99 -0.92
CA ASP A 85 -3.39 -15.33 0.50
C ASP A 85 -4.86 -15.32 0.98
N GLN A 86 -5.65 -14.33 0.57
CA GLN A 86 -7.08 -14.25 0.90
C GLN A 86 -7.86 -15.44 0.33
N PHE A 87 -7.58 -15.83 -0.91
CA PHE A 87 -8.19 -17.01 -1.54
C PHE A 87 -7.86 -18.29 -0.76
N ASN A 88 -6.57 -18.48 -0.41
CA ASN A 88 -6.12 -19.64 0.37
C ASN A 88 -6.79 -19.72 1.75
N VAL A 89 -6.95 -18.59 2.44
CA VAL A 89 -7.68 -18.52 3.71
C VAL A 89 -9.14 -18.92 3.54
N GLN A 90 -9.82 -18.48 2.47
CA GLN A 90 -11.21 -18.86 2.20
C GLN A 90 -11.36 -20.36 1.91
N VAL A 91 -10.45 -20.93 1.11
CA VAL A 91 -10.39 -22.38 0.85
C VAL A 91 -10.21 -23.15 2.15
N SER A 92 -9.29 -22.69 3.00
CA SER A 92 -9.01 -23.31 4.30
C SER A 92 -10.22 -23.27 5.23
N LYS A 93 -10.91 -22.13 5.33
CA LYS A 93 -12.16 -21.98 6.08
C LYS A 93 -13.24 -22.95 5.59
N LYS A 94 -13.39 -23.12 4.26
CA LYS A 94 -14.36 -24.04 3.67
C LYS A 94 -14.01 -25.50 3.99
N ALA A 95 -12.73 -25.87 3.94
CA ALA A 95 -12.26 -27.20 4.30
C ALA A 95 -12.51 -27.51 5.79
N MET A 96 -12.19 -26.56 6.68
CA MET A 96 -12.48 -26.69 8.11
C MET A 96 -13.97 -26.88 8.38
N LYS A 97 -14.84 -26.05 7.80
CA LYS A 97 -16.30 -26.20 7.94
C LYS A 97 -16.79 -27.58 7.51
N LYS A 98 -16.29 -28.11 6.39
CA LYS A 98 -16.62 -29.47 5.93
C LYS A 98 -16.10 -30.54 6.88
N GLY A 99 -14.90 -30.38 7.43
CA GLY A 99 -14.34 -31.29 8.43
C GLY A 99 -15.18 -31.35 9.70
N TYR A 100 -15.53 -30.19 10.27
CA TYR A 100 -16.40 -30.11 11.44
C TYR A 100 -17.77 -30.74 11.20
N LEU A 101 -18.40 -30.47 10.05
CA LEU A 101 -19.71 -31.07 9.72
C LEU A 101 -19.66 -32.60 9.71
N LYS A 102 -18.60 -33.20 9.15
CA LYS A 102 -18.41 -34.65 9.14
C LYS A 102 -18.24 -35.25 10.53
N ILE A 103 -17.60 -34.52 11.45
CA ILE A 103 -17.42 -34.95 12.84
C ILE A 103 -18.76 -34.91 13.58
N GLU A 104 -19.54 -33.83 13.43
CA GLU A 104 -20.88 -33.71 14.03
C GLU A 104 -21.83 -34.81 13.53
N GLU A 105 -21.86 -35.07 12.22
CA GLU A 105 -22.65 -36.16 11.63
C GLU A 105 -22.23 -37.52 12.20
N SER A 106 -20.92 -37.76 12.34
CA SER A 106 -20.39 -39.00 12.90
C SER A 106 -20.78 -39.18 14.36
N MET A 107 -20.68 -38.12 15.18
CA MET A 107 -21.10 -38.15 16.58
C MET A 107 -22.62 -38.34 16.72
N SER A 108 -23.42 -37.70 15.85
CA SER A 108 -24.87 -37.86 15.82
C SER A 108 -25.27 -39.31 15.51
N ARG A 109 -24.67 -39.92 14.49
CA ARG A 109 -24.87 -41.35 14.16
C ARG A 109 -24.46 -42.27 15.31
N HIS A 110 -23.36 -41.96 16.00
CA HIS A 110 -22.92 -42.75 17.16
C HIS A 110 -23.87 -42.68 18.36
N LYS A 111 -24.55 -41.54 18.57
CA LYS A 111 -25.59 -41.41 19.60
C LYS A 111 -26.85 -42.22 19.27
N ILE A 112 -27.25 -42.26 18.00
CA ILE A 112 -28.40 -43.05 17.53
C ILE A 112 -28.15 -44.54 17.76
N ASN A 113 -26.95 -45.05 17.45
CA ASN A 113 -26.62 -46.47 17.63
C ASN A 113 -26.53 -46.94 19.09
N LYS A 114 -26.44 -46.03 20.08
CA LYS A 114 -26.44 -46.37 21.51
C LYS A 114 -27.84 -46.34 22.16
N SER A 115 -28.85 -45.87 21.42
CA SER A 115 -30.24 -45.73 21.90
C SER A 115 -31.18 -46.81 21.33
N GLY A 116 -30.63 -47.84 20.70
CA GLY A 116 -31.35 -49.00 20.17
C GLY A 116 -31.05 -50.27 20.97
#